data_AF-A0A957YXQ9-F1
#
_entry.id   AF-A0A957YXQ9-F1
#
_cell.length_a   1.000
_cell.length_b   1.000
_cell.length_c   1.000
_cell.angle_alpha   90.00
_cell.angle_beta   90.00
_cell.angle_gamma   90.00
#
_symmetry.space_group_name_H-M   'P 1'
#
loop_
_entity.id
_entity.type
_entity.pdbx_description
1 polymer ?
#
loop_
_entity_poly.entity_id
_entity_poly.type
_entity_poly.pdbx_seq_one_letter_code
_entity_poly.pdbx_strand_id
1 'polypeptide(L)'
;EFSWPDLSTRVTKLCTPHKGDWVDLFLQDGEQLQKALTEQNPVRIRSYFQRYRQRAGNRFFQVDTQLKDLCTELRKVGESLSTILRLME
;
A
#
# COMPACT_ATOMS: atom_id res chain seq x y z
N GLU A 1 -4.83 16.77 -10.03
CA GLU A 1 -3.61 16.00 -9.71
C GLU A 1 -2.95 16.61 -8.48
N PHE A 2 -2.47 15.82 -7.52
CA PHE A 2 -1.75 16.33 -6.35
C PHE A 2 -0.30 16.62 -6.72
N SER A 3 0.27 17.72 -6.20
CA SER A 3 1.69 18.02 -6.35
C SER A 3 2.54 17.09 -5.47
N TRP A 4 3.80 16.87 -5.84
CA TRP A 4 4.71 16.01 -5.06
C TRP A 4 4.77 16.37 -3.56
N PRO A 5 4.88 17.66 -3.15
CA PRO A 5 4.88 18.03 -1.74
C PRO A 5 3.61 17.62 -0.97
N ASP A 6 2.44 17.76 -1.59
CA ASP A 6 1.17 17.34 -0.98
C ASP A 6 1.11 15.81 -0.84
N LEU A 7 1.49 15.10 -1.90
CA LEU A 7 1.52 13.64 -1.91
C LEU A 7 2.49 13.08 -0.86
N SER A 8 3.72 13.61 -0.79
CA SER A 8 4.73 13.19 0.19
C SER A 8 4.21 13.40 1.60
N THR A 9 3.58 14.55 1.89
CA THR A 9 3.05 14.85 3.22
C THR A 9 1.95 13.86 3.64
N ARG A 10 1.02 13.55 2.73
CA ARG A 10 -0.06 12.59 2.98
C ARG A 10 0.51 11.20 3.23
N VAL A 11 1.44 10.76 2.39
CA VAL A 11 2.02 9.42 2.47
C VAL A 11 2.82 9.26 3.76
N THR A 12 3.65 10.23 4.15
CA THR A 12 4.36 10.18 5.42
C THR A 12 3.37 10.04 6.58
N LYS A 13 2.33 10.86 6.66
CA LYS A 13 1.31 10.75 7.73
C LYS A 13 0.63 9.37 7.76
N LEU A 14 0.31 8.81 6.59
CA LEU A 14 -0.31 7.50 6.48
C LEU A 14 0.65 6.34 6.80
N CYS A 15 1.95 6.52 6.63
CA CYS A 15 2.94 5.46 6.77
C CYS A 15 3.63 5.45 8.15
N THR A 16 3.86 6.62 8.77
CA THR A 16 4.53 6.74 10.08
C THR A 16 3.98 5.83 11.20
N PRO A 17 2.64 5.64 11.36
CA PRO A 17 2.14 4.79 12.42
C PRO A 17 2.23 3.28 12.11
N HIS A 18 2.56 2.89 10.88
CA HIS A 18 2.58 1.49 10.46
C HIS A 18 4.02 0.97 10.41
N LYS A 19 4.23 -0.20 11.01
CA LYS A 19 5.48 -0.95 10.89
C LYS A 19 5.31 -2.06 9.88
N GLY A 20 6.15 -2.06 8.84
CA GLY A 20 6.23 -3.16 7.88
C GLY A 20 7.32 -2.87 6.85
N ASP A 21 8.04 -3.89 6.43
CA ASP A 21 9.21 -3.77 5.55
C ASP A 21 8.90 -3.00 4.25
N TRP A 22 7.65 -3.11 3.76
CA TRP A 22 7.19 -2.39 2.59
C TRP A 22 7.07 -0.87 2.81
N VAL A 23 6.78 -0.44 4.04
CA VAL A 23 6.64 0.97 4.43
C VAL A 23 8.00 1.65 4.37
N ASP A 24 9.02 1.04 4.97
CA ASP A 24 10.39 1.58 4.99
C ASP A 24 10.94 1.73 3.57
N LEU A 25 10.76 0.67 2.77
CA LEU A 25 11.09 0.66 1.35
C LEU A 25 10.36 1.75 0.57
N PHE A 26 9.07 1.95 0.82
CA PHE A 26 8.26 2.97 0.13
C PHE A 26 8.65 4.40 0.53
N LEU A 27 8.91 4.64 1.81
CA LEU A 27 9.40 5.93 2.31
C LEU A 27 10.79 6.24 1.75
N GLN A 28 11.68 5.25 1.68
CA GLN A 28 13.00 5.40 1.09
C GLN A 28 12.94 5.82 -0.39
N ASP A 29 12.05 5.22 -1.19
CA ASP A 29 11.87 5.65 -2.59
C ASP A 29 11.37 7.10 -2.67
N GLY A 30 10.51 7.51 -1.73
CA GLY A 30 10.04 8.89 -1.63
C GLY A 30 11.16 9.87 -1.29
N GLU A 31 12.03 9.53 -0.34
CA GLU A 31 13.21 10.34 -0.01
C GLU A 31 14.17 10.49 -1.20
N GLN A 32 14.41 9.40 -1.95
CA GLN A 32 15.27 9.45 -3.13
C GLN A 32 14.67 10.32 -4.24
N LEU A 33 13.35 10.26 -4.44
CA LEU A 33 12.66 11.16 -5.36
C LEU A 33 12.77 12.61 -4.91
N GLN A 34 12.58 12.89 -3.61
CA GLN A 34 12.73 14.23 -3.06
C GLN A 34 14.16 14.77 -3.26
N LYS A 35 15.20 13.95 -3.03
CA LYS A 35 16.59 14.32 -3.29
C LYS A 35 16.82 14.65 -4.77
N ALA A 36 16.32 13.80 -5.67
CA ALA A 36 16.48 14.02 -7.12
C ALA A 36 15.77 15.29 -7.60
N LEU A 37 14.62 15.64 -7.01
CA LEU A 37 13.91 16.89 -7.28
C LEU A 37 14.72 18.10 -6.81
N THR A 38 15.32 18.04 -5.62
CA THR A 38 16.20 19.10 -5.10
C THR A 38 17.46 19.27 -5.96
N GLU A 39 18.05 18.16 -6.42
CA GLU A 39 19.21 18.14 -7.32
C GLU A 39 18.88 18.57 -8.77
N GLN A 40 17.61 18.72 -9.11
CA GLN A 40 17.13 19.01 -10.47
C GLN A 40 17.69 18.02 -11.51
N ASN A 41 17.82 16.74 -11.14
CA ASN A 41 18.37 15.71 -12.02
C ASN A 41 17.24 14.93 -12.72
N PRO A 42 16.89 15.26 -13.98
CA PRO A 42 15.71 14.69 -14.65
C PRO A 42 15.79 13.18 -14.85
N VAL A 43 16.99 12.63 -15.04
CA VAL A 43 17.20 11.18 -15.20
C VAL A 43 16.88 10.46 -13.89
N ARG A 44 17.38 10.97 -12.77
CA ARG A 44 17.09 10.42 -11.43
C ARG A 44 15.64 10.62 -11.04
N ILE A 45 15.06 11.80 -11.30
CA ILE A 45 13.64 12.10 -11.04
C ILE A 45 12.75 11.06 -11.72
N ARG A 46 12.97 10.81 -13.01
CA ARG A 46 12.17 9.82 -13.75
C ARG A 46 12.30 8.42 -13.15
N SER A 47 13.52 7.98 -12.86
CA SER A 47 13.79 6.66 -12.30
C SER A 47 13.13 6.46 -10.94
N TYR A 48 13.34 7.39 -10.00
CA TYR A 48 12.78 7.28 -8.65
C TYR A 48 11.26 7.46 -8.65
N PHE A 49 10.71 8.32 -9.50
CA PHE A 49 9.25 8.45 -9.66
C PHE A 49 8.61 7.15 -10.15
N GLN A 50 9.21 6.48 -11.13
CA GLN A 50 8.71 5.20 -11.63
C GLN A 50 8.75 4.12 -10.55
N ARG A 51 9.86 4.00 -9.80
CA ARG A 51 9.97 3.04 -8.69
C ARG A 51 8.93 3.31 -7.61
N TYR A 52 8.80 4.56 -7.18
CA TYR A 52 7.81 4.98 -6.20
C TYR A 52 6.38 4.63 -6.64
N ARG A 53 6.01 4.97 -7.89
CA ARG A 53 4.68 4.69 -8.44
C ARG A 53 4.42 3.18 -8.55
N GLN A 54 5.39 2.40 -9.01
CA GLN A 54 5.26 0.95 -9.12
C GLN A 54 5.08 0.31 -7.74
N ARG A 55 5.85 0.73 -6.74
CA ARG A 55 5.73 0.22 -5.37
C ARG A 55 4.36 0.54 -4.76
N ALA A 56 3.86 1.76 -4.95
CA ALA A 56 2.52 2.14 -4.54
C ALA A 56 1.45 1.25 -5.21
N GLY A 57 1.53 1.07 -6.53
CA GLY A 57 0.59 0.25 -7.28
C GLY A 57 0.60 -1.22 -6.86
N ASN A 58 1.79 -1.81 -6.73
CA ASN A 58 1.96 -3.18 -6.26
C ASN A 58 1.40 -3.38 -4.86
N ARG A 59 1.62 -2.41 -3.95
CA ARG A 59 1.11 -2.52 -2.59
C ARG A 59 -0.41 -2.40 -2.54
N PHE A 60 -0.99 -1.49 -3.30
CA PHE A 60 -2.44 -1.36 -3.41
C PHE A 60 -3.07 -2.67 -3.90
N PHE A 61 -2.52 -3.27 -4.95
CA PHE A 61 -2.98 -4.57 -5.47
C PHE A 61 -2.85 -5.70 -4.45
N GLN A 62 -1.74 -5.77 -3.72
CA GLN A 62 -1.54 -6.77 -2.67
C GLN A 62 -2.56 -6.63 -1.54
N VAL A 63 -2.82 -5.41 -1.06
CA VAL A 63 -3.79 -5.16 0.00
C VAL A 63 -5.20 -5.53 -0.45
N ASP A 64 -5.58 -5.18 -1.69
CA ASP A 64 -6.88 -5.54 -2.26
C ASP A 64 -7.06 -7.06 -2.35
N THR A 65 -6.03 -7.76 -2.82
CA THR A 65 -6.04 -9.23 -2.90
C THR A 65 -6.16 -9.85 -1.51
N GLN A 66 -5.34 -9.40 -0.54
CA GLN A 66 -5.38 -9.88 0.83
C GLN A 66 -6.74 -9.66 1.50
N LEU A 67 -7.38 -8.52 1.24
CA LEU A 67 -8.71 -8.21 1.75
C LEU A 67 -9.75 -9.16 1.15
N LYS A 68 -9.71 -9.39 -0.17
CA LYS A 68 -10.61 -10.32 -0.84
C LYS A 68 -10.48 -11.74 -0.30
N ASP A 69 -9.25 -12.20 -0.09
CA ASP A 69 -8.98 -13.53 0.47
C ASP A 69 -9.52 -13.63 1.89
N LEU A 70 -9.26 -12.63 2.74
CA LEU A 70 -9.78 -12.58 4.11
C LEU A 70 -11.32 -12.61 4.15
N CYS A 71 -11.98 -11.83 3.29
CA CYS A 71 -13.44 -11.86 3.18
C CYS A 71 -13.97 -13.22 2.71
N THR A 72 -13.23 -13.91 1.85
CA THR A 72 -13.60 -15.26 1.37
C THR A 72 -13.50 -16.28 2.50
N GLU A 73 -12.43 -16.23 3.30
CA GLU A 73 -12.28 -17.09 4.47
C GLU A 73 -13.34 -16.82 5.54
N LEU A 74 -13.64 -15.54 5.81
CA LEU A 74 -14.73 -15.17 6.72
C LEU A 74 -16.08 -15.71 6.27
N ARG A 75 -16.37 -15.72 4.96
CA ARG A 75 -17.60 -16.29 4.41
C ARG A 75 -17.69 -17.79 4.68
N LYS A 76 -16.61 -18.56 4.47
CA LYS A 76 -16.58 -20.01 4.75
C LYS A 76 -16.87 -20.33 6.21
N VAL A 77 -16.34 -19.52 7.14
CA VAL A 77 -16.63 -19.66 8.57
C VAL A 77 -18.12 -19.41 8.85
N GLY A 78 -18.69 -18.35 8.27
CA GLY A 78 -20.12 -18.04 8.40
C GLY A 78 -21.02 -19.16 7.86
N GLU A 79 -20.68 -19.74 6.71
CA GLU A 79 -21.40 -20.89 6.12
C GLU A 79 -21.33 -22.12 7.03
N SER A 80 -20.15 -22.42 7.57
CA SER A 80 -19.96 -23.54 8.51
C SER A 80 -20.80 -23.36 9.77
N LEU A 81 -20.79 -22.16 10.36
CA LEU A 81 -21.61 -21.84 11.54
C LEU A 81 -23.11 -21.93 11.24
N SER A 82 -23.55 -21.45 10.08
CA SER A 82 -24.97 -21.52 9.69
C SER A 82 -25.45 -22.98 9.51
N THR A 83 -24.56 -23.86 9.06
CA THR A 83 -24.85 -25.29 8.91
C THR A 83 -25.03 -25.96 10.26
N ILE A 84 -24.14 -25.66 11.22
CA ILE A 84 -24.23 -26.19 12.59
C ILE A 84 -25.52 -25.71 13.26
N LEU A 85 -25.85 -24.43 13.14
CA LEU A 85 -27.10 -23.86 13.69
C LEU A 85 -28.34 -24.60 13.17
N ARG A 86 -28.42 -24.86 11.86
CA ARG A 86 -29.54 -25.62 11.26
C ARG A 86 -29.63 -27.08 11.71
N LEU A 87 -28.53 -27.69 12.14
CA LEU A 87 -28.52 -29.06 12.65
C LEU A 87 -28.94 -29.13 14.13
N MET A 88 -28.92 -28.00 14.83
CA MET A 88 -29.33 -27.87 16.23
C MET A 88 -30.78 -27.39 16.39
N GLU A 89 -31.40 -26.91 15.30
CA GLU A 89 -32.85 -26.66 15.18
C GLU A 89 -33.59 -27.95 14.79
#